data_AF-A0A9W6X205-F1
#
_entry.id   AF-A0A9W6X205-F1
#
_cell.length_a   1.000
_cell.length_b   1.000
_cell.length_c   1.000
_cell.angle_alpha   90.00
_cell.angle_beta   90.00
_cell.angle_gamma   90.00
#
_symmetry.space_group_name_H-M   'P 1'
#
loop_
_entity.id
_entity.type
_entity.pdbx_description
1 polymer ?
#
loop_
_entity_poly.entity_id
_entity_poly.type
_entity_poly.pdbx_seq_one_letter_code
_entity_poly.pdbx_strand_id
1 'polypeptide(L)'
;MLEEASAETSERIIAVLGPRLEAISRLVVGLHLEPAIRGDRRARSKLDAAKCLDEVIAAAVPDTQVGPDNSLDVAILRAQVYAAKTAQAAAEREHAKEVFRRENAAAVTFSSMKELAETRRQLKISKEIAARYRHDAETMSAVVEQHKELYQRMENRVKVADVTGVTRTVAMRKRNALTWADAGRRCNSVCKRPGLHGRYWYPVPIDLHTPRLGVN
;
A
#
# COMPACT_ATOMS: atom_id res chain seq x y z
N MET A 1 -25.64 -66.95 -94.16
CA MET A 1 -26.96 -66.81 -93.51
C MET A 1 -26.96 -67.14 -92.02
N LEU A 2 -26.82 -68.40 -91.56
CA LEU A 2 -26.83 -68.71 -90.11
C LEU A 2 -25.57 -68.21 -89.36
N GLU A 3 -24.39 -68.32 -89.97
CA GLU A 3 -23.13 -67.82 -89.39
C GLU A 3 -23.09 -66.28 -89.31
N GLU A 4 -23.57 -65.59 -90.35
CA GLU A 4 -23.68 -64.12 -90.35
C GLU A 4 -24.71 -63.62 -89.34
N ALA A 5 -25.85 -64.28 -89.19
CA ALA A 5 -26.84 -63.94 -88.17
C ALA A 5 -26.29 -64.17 -86.75
N SER A 6 -25.44 -65.18 -86.55
CA SER A 6 -24.74 -65.44 -85.29
C SER A 6 -23.66 -64.39 -85.01
N ALA A 7 -22.88 -63.99 -86.02
CA ALA A 7 -21.86 -62.96 -85.88
C ALA A 7 -22.50 -61.58 -85.60
N GLU A 8 -23.57 -61.24 -86.31
CA GLU A 8 -24.30 -59.98 -86.15
C GLU A 8 -25.00 -59.90 -84.77
N THR A 9 -25.55 -61.01 -84.28
CA THR A 9 -26.11 -61.08 -82.92
C THR A 9 -25.02 -61.01 -81.85
N SER A 10 -23.86 -61.64 -82.07
CA SER A 10 -22.70 -61.58 -81.17
C SER A 10 -22.12 -60.15 -81.08
N GLU A 11 -21.96 -59.48 -82.22
CA GLU A 11 -21.48 -58.09 -82.27
C GLU A 11 -22.46 -57.13 -81.58
N ARG A 12 -23.77 -57.32 -81.78
CA ARG A 12 -24.79 -56.54 -81.06
C ARG A 12 -24.75 -56.79 -79.56
N ILE A 13 -24.52 -58.02 -79.11
CA ILE A 13 -24.37 -58.35 -77.69
C ILE A 13 -23.11 -57.70 -77.11
N ILE A 14 -21.98 -57.75 -77.81
CA ILE A 14 -20.72 -57.11 -77.39
C ILE A 14 -20.86 -55.58 -77.35
N ALA A 15 -21.52 -54.99 -78.35
CA ALA A 15 -21.77 -53.54 -78.39
C ALA A 15 -22.66 -53.05 -77.24
N VAL A 16 -23.59 -53.88 -76.76
CA VAL A 16 -24.48 -53.54 -75.63
C VAL A 16 -23.85 -53.85 -74.27
N LEU A 17 -23.14 -54.97 -74.13
CA LEU A 17 -22.58 -55.42 -72.85
C LEU A 17 -21.17 -54.89 -72.57
N GLY A 18 -20.35 -54.66 -73.58
CA GLY A 18 -18.97 -54.16 -73.44
C GLY A 18 -18.88 -52.88 -72.61
N PRO A 19 -19.61 -51.80 -72.97
CA PRO A 19 -19.57 -50.55 -72.21
C PRO A 19 -20.08 -50.69 -70.77
N ARG A 20 -21.04 -51.60 -70.54
CA ARG A 20 -21.58 -51.86 -69.19
C ARG A 20 -20.58 -52.61 -68.32
N LEU A 21 -19.88 -53.59 -68.88
CA LEU A 21 -18.83 -54.34 -68.19
C LEU A 21 -17.64 -53.44 -67.84
N GLU A 22 -17.25 -52.52 -68.72
CA GLU A 22 -16.22 -51.52 -68.41
C GLU A 22 -16.63 -50.57 -67.27
N ALA A 23 -17.87 -50.06 -67.30
CA ALA A 23 -18.37 -49.17 -66.25
C ALA A 23 -18.41 -49.86 -64.88
N ILE A 24 -18.85 -51.12 -64.83
CA ILE A 24 -18.83 -51.94 -63.61
C ILE A 24 -17.39 -52.18 -63.16
N SER A 25 -16.48 -52.45 -64.10
CA SER A 25 -15.07 -52.68 -63.78
C SER A 25 -14.40 -51.43 -63.20
N ARG A 26 -14.66 -50.24 -63.74
CA ARG A 26 -14.17 -48.96 -63.17
C ARG A 26 -14.71 -48.74 -61.76
N LEU A 27 -15.98 -49.05 -61.51
CA LEU A 27 -16.59 -48.94 -60.18
C LEU A 27 -15.97 -49.93 -59.18
N VAL A 28 -15.85 -51.20 -59.56
CA VAL A 28 -15.30 -52.26 -58.71
C VAL A 28 -13.85 -51.95 -58.38
N VAL A 29 -13.04 -51.59 -59.38
CA VAL A 29 -11.64 -51.21 -59.19
C VAL A 29 -11.54 -49.99 -58.29
N GLY A 30 -12.30 -48.92 -58.55
CA GLY A 30 -12.31 -47.71 -57.72
C GLY A 30 -12.69 -47.95 -56.25
N LEU A 31 -13.53 -48.94 -55.96
CA LEU A 31 -13.88 -49.36 -54.60
C LEU A 31 -12.78 -50.15 -53.90
N HIS A 32 -11.98 -50.92 -54.66
CA HIS A 32 -10.89 -51.75 -54.15
C HIS A 32 -9.55 -50.99 -54.03
N LEU A 33 -9.46 -49.75 -54.51
CA LEU A 33 -8.29 -48.89 -54.31
C LEU A 33 -8.13 -48.50 -52.83
N GLU A 34 -6.88 -48.48 -52.35
CA GLU A 34 -6.55 -48.02 -51.00
C GLU A 34 -7.03 -46.57 -50.76
N PRO A 35 -7.35 -46.19 -49.52
CA PRO A 35 -7.81 -44.84 -49.19
C PRO A 35 -6.87 -43.73 -49.68
N ALA A 36 -5.56 -43.97 -49.69
CA ALA A 36 -4.55 -43.03 -50.19
C ALA A 36 -4.67 -42.76 -51.71
N ILE A 37 -5.06 -43.76 -52.49
CA ILE A 37 -5.18 -43.67 -53.97
C ILE A 37 -6.55 -43.10 -54.37
N ARG A 38 -7.61 -43.38 -53.59
CA ARG A 38 -8.97 -42.85 -53.85
C ARG A 38 -9.06 -41.32 -53.84
N GLY A 39 -8.17 -40.66 -53.09
CA GLY A 39 -8.06 -39.19 -53.03
C GLY A 39 -7.15 -38.58 -54.09
N ASP A 40 -6.40 -39.39 -54.84
CA ASP A 40 -5.48 -38.89 -55.86
C ASP A 40 -6.24 -38.53 -57.14
N ARG A 41 -6.22 -37.24 -57.48
CA ARG A 41 -6.83 -36.71 -58.71
C ARG A 41 -6.21 -37.31 -59.97
N ARG A 42 -4.93 -37.67 -59.94
CA ARG A 42 -4.22 -38.24 -61.09
C ARG A 42 -4.63 -39.68 -61.34
N ALA A 43 -4.74 -40.49 -60.28
CA ALA A 43 -5.25 -41.86 -60.37
C ALA A 43 -6.72 -41.89 -60.85
N ARG A 44 -7.56 -41.00 -60.31
CA ARG A 44 -8.96 -40.83 -60.76
C ARG A 44 -9.05 -40.50 -62.26
N SER A 45 -8.25 -39.53 -62.71
CA SER A 45 -8.23 -39.12 -64.12
C SER A 45 -7.75 -40.22 -65.06
N LYS A 46 -6.80 -41.07 -64.65
CA LYS A 46 -6.36 -42.22 -65.45
C LYS A 46 -7.46 -43.28 -65.55
N LEU A 47 -8.17 -43.54 -64.45
CA LEU A 47 -9.27 -44.50 -64.41
C LEU A 47 -10.47 -44.05 -65.28
N ASP A 48 -10.78 -42.75 -65.27
CA ASP A 48 -11.86 -42.17 -66.08
C ASP A 48 -11.52 -42.15 -67.59
N ALA A 49 -10.23 -42.07 -67.94
CA ALA A 49 -9.76 -42.04 -69.32
C ALA A 49 -9.57 -43.42 -69.97
N ALA A 50 -9.55 -44.50 -69.17
CA ALA A 50 -9.37 -45.86 -69.65
C ALA A 50 -10.53 -46.31 -70.54
N LYS A 51 -10.25 -46.87 -71.73
CA LYS A 51 -11.22 -47.24 -72.76
C LYS A 51 -11.48 -48.74 -72.87
N CYS A 52 -10.73 -49.56 -72.13
CA CYS A 52 -10.91 -51.00 -72.08
C CYS A 52 -10.55 -51.55 -70.70
N LEU A 53 -10.90 -52.81 -70.44
CA LEU A 53 -10.67 -53.46 -69.15
C LEU A 53 -9.18 -53.49 -68.75
N ASP A 54 -8.29 -53.74 -69.69
CA ASP A 54 -6.84 -53.79 -69.44
C ASP A 54 -6.30 -52.42 -69.03
N GLU A 55 -6.79 -51.34 -69.64
CA GLU A 55 -6.45 -49.97 -69.26
C GLU A 55 -7.01 -49.59 -67.88
N VAL A 56 -8.19 -50.11 -67.51
CA VAL A 56 -8.78 -49.91 -66.17
C VAL A 56 -7.91 -50.59 -65.11
N ILE A 57 -7.41 -51.80 -65.38
CA ILE A 57 -6.52 -52.54 -64.48
C ILE A 57 -5.15 -51.84 -64.39
N ALA A 58 -4.60 -51.39 -65.52
CA ALA A 58 -3.32 -50.66 -65.55
C ALA A 58 -3.38 -49.31 -64.84
N ALA A 59 -4.49 -48.57 -64.97
CA ALA A 59 -4.71 -47.30 -64.29
C ALA A 59 -4.87 -47.45 -62.76
N ALA A 60 -5.28 -48.63 -62.31
CA ALA A 60 -5.46 -48.96 -60.90
C ALA A 60 -4.15 -49.30 -60.18
N VAL A 61 -3.08 -49.58 -60.92
CA VAL A 61 -1.77 -49.85 -60.33
C VAL A 61 -1.27 -48.53 -59.73
N PRO A 62 -1.09 -48.45 -58.39
CA PRO A 62 -0.54 -47.26 -57.78
C PRO A 62 0.83 -46.96 -58.38
N ASP A 63 1.06 -45.70 -58.70
CA ASP A 63 2.38 -45.18 -59.04
C ASP A 63 3.20 -45.28 -57.74
N THR A 64 3.80 -46.43 -57.48
CA THR A 64 4.63 -46.70 -56.29
C THR A 64 5.99 -46.01 -56.43
N GLN A 65 5.98 -44.73 -56.79
CA GLN A 65 7.10 -43.84 -56.57
C GLN A 65 7.06 -43.33 -55.13
N VAL A 66 6.96 -44.24 -54.16
CA VAL A 66 7.34 -43.94 -52.79
C VAL A 66 8.84 -44.18 -52.73
N GLY A 67 9.58 -43.21 -53.25
CA GLY A 67 11.03 -43.18 -53.08
C GLY A 67 11.40 -43.02 -51.59
N PRO A 68 12.59 -43.48 -51.18
CA PRO A 68 13.08 -43.35 -49.80
C PRO A 68 13.09 -41.90 -49.27
N ASP A 69 13.04 -40.90 -50.14
CA ASP A 69 13.09 -39.47 -49.80
C ASP A 69 11.88 -38.98 -48.97
N ASN A 70 10.67 -39.50 -49.20
CA ASN A 70 9.46 -39.05 -48.47
C ASN A 70 9.46 -39.45 -46.98
N SER A 71 10.20 -40.50 -46.61
CA SER A 71 10.30 -40.98 -45.23
C SER A 71 11.12 -40.02 -44.36
N LEU A 72 12.18 -39.44 -44.95
CA LEU A 72 13.05 -38.48 -44.28
C LEU A 72 12.30 -37.16 -44.02
N ASP A 73 11.57 -36.66 -45.01
CA ASP A 73 10.80 -35.42 -44.87
C ASP A 73 9.71 -35.53 -43.79
N VAL A 74 9.02 -36.67 -43.72
CA VAL A 74 8.03 -36.93 -42.67
C VAL A 74 8.69 -37.02 -41.28
N ALA A 75 9.89 -37.60 -41.18
CA ALA A 75 10.65 -37.63 -39.92
C ALA A 75 11.10 -36.23 -39.49
N ILE A 76 11.57 -35.40 -40.43
CA ILE A 76 11.96 -34.00 -40.17
C ILE A 76 10.75 -33.18 -39.71
N LEU A 77 9.61 -33.27 -40.40
CA LEU A 77 8.39 -32.58 -40.02
C LEU A 77 7.90 -32.99 -38.63
N ARG A 78 7.96 -34.30 -38.30
CA ARG A 78 7.63 -34.77 -36.95
C ARG A 78 8.57 -34.17 -35.91
N ALA A 79 9.88 -34.17 -36.15
CA ALA A 79 10.86 -33.57 -35.25
C ALA A 79 10.62 -32.06 -35.05
N GLN A 80 10.30 -31.32 -36.12
CA GLN A 80 9.94 -29.91 -36.06
C GLN A 80 8.67 -29.67 -35.25
N VAL A 81 7.64 -30.50 -35.43
CA VAL A 81 6.40 -30.41 -34.63
C VAL A 81 6.67 -30.69 -33.16
N TYR A 82 7.50 -31.68 -32.82
CA TYR A 82 7.89 -31.94 -31.44
C TYR A 82 8.69 -30.77 -30.85
N ALA A 83 9.63 -30.21 -31.60
CA ALA A 83 10.39 -29.03 -31.18
C ALA A 83 9.46 -27.82 -30.96
N ALA A 84 8.51 -27.58 -31.85
CA ALA A 84 7.52 -26.51 -31.71
C ALA A 84 6.62 -26.72 -30.48
N LYS A 85 6.15 -27.95 -30.23
CA LYS A 85 5.33 -28.27 -29.05
C LYS A 85 6.09 -28.10 -27.74
N THR A 86 7.36 -28.50 -27.70
CA THR A 86 8.21 -28.32 -26.50
C THR A 86 8.51 -26.84 -26.26
N ALA A 87 8.79 -26.07 -27.31
CA ALA A 87 8.94 -24.62 -27.21
C ALA A 87 7.64 -23.93 -26.74
N GLN A 88 6.49 -24.34 -27.26
CA GLN A 88 5.18 -23.84 -26.82
C GLN A 88 4.94 -24.14 -25.34
N ALA A 89 5.18 -25.38 -24.89
CA ALA A 89 5.01 -25.74 -23.48
C ALA A 89 5.96 -24.96 -22.56
N ALA A 90 7.19 -24.66 -23.01
CA ALA A 90 8.12 -23.80 -22.27
C ALA A 90 7.61 -22.35 -22.19
N ALA A 91 7.08 -21.80 -23.29
CA ALA A 91 6.51 -20.47 -23.33
C ALA A 91 5.26 -20.34 -22.45
N GLU A 92 4.36 -21.33 -22.45
CA GLU A 92 3.17 -21.37 -21.59
C GLU A 92 3.55 -21.41 -20.11
N ARG A 93 4.57 -22.20 -19.74
CA ARG A 93 5.09 -22.23 -18.37
C ARG A 93 5.64 -20.87 -17.95
N GLU A 94 6.37 -20.19 -18.82
CA GLU A 94 6.92 -18.87 -18.48
C GLU A 94 5.82 -17.81 -18.40
N HIS A 95 4.82 -17.86 -19.29
CA HIS A 95 3.64 -17.02 -19.23
C HIS A 95 2.87 -17.23 -17.92
N ALA A 96 2.67 -18.47 -17.48
CA ALA A 96 2.01 -18.78 -16.21
C ALA A 96 2.76 -18.18 -15.00
N LYS A 97 4.10 -18.25 -14.99
CA LYS A 97 4.91 -17.59 -13.95
C LYS A 97 4.76 -16.07 -13.98
N GLU A 98 4.71 -15.47 -15.17
CA GLU A 98 4.53 -14.02 -15.31
C GLU A 98 3.15 -13.57 -14.83
N VAL A 99 2.08 -14.32 -15.16
CA VAL A 99 0.73 -14.07 -14.65
C VAL A 99 0.72 -14.10 -13.12
N PHE A 100 1.29 -15.16 -12.52
CA PHE A 100 1.38 -15.27 -11.06
C PHE A 100 2.17 -14.13 -10.43
N ARG A 101 3.29 -13.71 -11.06
CA ARG A 101 4.08 -12.55 -10.61
C ARG A 101 3.25 -11.27 -10.63
N ARG A 102 2.47 -11.04 -11.68
CA ARG A 102 1.60 -9.85 -11.80
C ARG A 102 0.46 -9.85 -10.79
N GLU A 103 -0.19 -10.99 -10.59
CA GLU A 103 -1.27 -11.12 -9.59
C GLU A 103 -0.74 -10.86 -8.17
N ASN A 104 0.42 -11.42 -7.83
CA ASN A 104 1.05 -11.15 -6.53
C ASN A 104 1.44 -9.67 -6.39
N ALA A 105 2.00 -9.05 -7.42
CA ALA A 105 2.31 -7.62 -7.39
C ALA A 105 1.05 -6.77 -7.22
N ALA A 106 -0.06 -7.12 -7.89
CA ALA A 106 -1.34 -6.46 -7.73
C ALA A 106 -1.90 -6.60 -6.29
N ALA A 107 -1.80 -7.79 -5.69
CA ALA A 107 -2.22 -8.01 -4.31
C ALA A 107 -1.39 -7.19 -3.30
N VAL A 108 -0.07 -7.16 -3.47
CA VAL A 108 0.84 -6.37 -2.61
C VAL A 108 0.54 -4.88 -2.74
N THR A 109 0.44 -4.37 -3.97
CA THR A 109 0.13 -2.95 -4.20
C THR A 109 -1.22 -2.55 -3.62
N PHE A 110 -2.25 -3.39 -3.76
CA PHE A 110 -3.55 -3.17 -3.14
C PHE A 110 -3.46 -3.12 -1.60
N SER A 111 -2.72 -4.04 -0.98
CA SER A 111 -2.50 -4.03 0.47
C SER A 111 -1.79 -2.76 0.91
N SER A 112 -0.71 -2.38 0.22
CA SER A 112 0.04 -1.15 0.54
C SER A 112 -0.82 0.11 0.38
N MET A 113 -1.69 0.17 -0.63
CA MET A 113 -2.63 1.29 -0.78
C MET A 113 -3.63 1.37 0.38
N LYS A 114 -4.11 0.22 0.87
CA LYS A 114 -5.00 0.15 2.04
C LYS A 114 -4.31 0.62 3.31
N GLU A 115 -3.08 0.17 3.56
CA GLU A 115 -2.26 0.61 4.70
C GLU A 115 -1.94 2.11 4.62
N LEU A 116 -1.63 2.62 3.43
CA LEU A 116 -1.38 4.04 3.20
C LEU A 116 -2.65 4.89 3.44
N ALA A 117 -3.82 4.39 3.05
CA ALA A 117 -5.09 5.07 3.37
C ALA A 117 -5.35 5.10 4.89
N GLU A 118 -5.05 4.01 5.59
CA GLU A 118 -5.25 3.91 7.04
C GLU A 118 -4.28 4.81 7.81
N THR A 119 -2.99 4.77 7.47
CA THR A 119 -1.98 5.66 8.07
C THR A 119 -2.29 7.14 7.85
N ARG A 120 -2.86 7.51 6.69
CA ARG A 120 -3.35 8.89 6.45
C ARG A 120 -4.49 9.29 7.39
N ARG A 121 -5.42 8.37 7.69
CA ARG A 121 -6.50 8.63 8.67
C ARG A 121 -5.92 8.82 10.06
N GLN A 122 -5.03 7.92 10.49
CA GLN A 122 -4.37 8.00 11.79
C GLN A 122 -3.53 9.28 11.93
N LEU A 123 -2.84 9.69 10.87
CA LEU A 123 -2.10 10.96 10.84
C LEU A 123 -3.02 12.16 11.03
N LYS A 124 -4.21 12.16 10.41
CA LYS A 124 -5.19 13.24 10.59
C LYS A 124 -5.65 13.33 12.05
N ILE A 125 -5.99 12.19 12.65
CA ILE A 125 -6.39 12.11 14.07
C ILE A 125 -5.24 12.59 14.97
N SER A 126 -4.02 12.14 14.72
CA SER A 126 -2.83 12.54 15.48
C SER A 126 -2.58 14.05 15.38
N LYS A 127 -2.76 14.66 14.21
CA LYS A 127 -2.64 16.11 14.03
C LYS A 127 -3.70 16.88 14.82
N GLU A 128 -4.94 16.39 14.84
CA GLU A 128 -6.03 16.98 15.63
C GLU A 128 -5.72 16.89 17.14
N ILE A 129 -5.23 15.74 17.61
CA ILE A 129 -4.80 15.55 19.01
C ILE A 129 -3.63 16.50 19.35
N ALA A 130 -2.62 16.60 18.49
CA ALA A 130 -1.50 17.51 18.69
C ALA A 130 -1.91 19.00 18.69
N ALA A 131 -2.95 19.37 17.93
CA ALA A 131 -3.51 20.71 17.99
C ALA A 131 -4.21 20.97 19.33
N ARG A 132 -4.97 20.00 19.86
CA ARG A 132 -5.59 20.08 21.19
C ARG A 132 -4.55 20.24 22.29
N TYR A 133 -3.51 19.40 22.31
CA TYR A 133 -2.46 19.52 23.32
C TYR A 133 -1.69 20.84 23.26
N ARG A 134 -1.49 21.40 22.06
CA ARG A 134 -0.89 22.74 21.93
C ARG A 134 -1.80 23.81 22.55
N HIS A 135 -3.09 23.76 22.27
CA HIS A 135 -4.05 24.68 22.86
C HIS A 135 -4.13 24.55 24.40
N ASP A 136 -4.14 23.33 24.92
CA ASP A 136 -4.14 23.07 26.36
C ASP A 136 -2.85 23.60 27.01
N ALA A 137 -1.70 23.41 26.37
CA ALA A 137 -0.42 23.92 26.85
C ALA A 137 -0.38 25.46 26.86
N GLU A 138 -0.90 26.12 25.82
CA GLU A 138 -1.03 27.59 25.76
C GLU A 138 -1.95 28.10 26.88
N THR A 139 -3.07 27.42 27.11
CA THR A 139 -4.03 27.76 28.17
C THR A 139 -3.39 27.62 29.56
N MET A 140 -2.69 26.50 29.81
CA MET A 140 -1.95 26.31 31.06
C MET A 140 -0.83 27.34 31.24
N SER A 141 -0.11 27.67 30.16
CA SER A 141 0.92 28.71 30.20
C SER A 141 0.32 30.07 30.59
N ALA A 142 -0.83 30.44 30.04
CA ALA A 142 -1.52 31.67 30.40
C ALA A 142 -1.93 31.69 31.89
N VAL A 143 -2.43 30.57 32.41
CA VAL A 143 -2.76 30.43 33.84
C VAL A 143 -1.51 30.57 34.71
N VAL A 144 -0.38 29.98 34.31
CA VAL A 144 0.89 30.11 35.04
C VAL A 144 1.36 31.56 35.07
N GLU A 145 1.29 32.28 33.95
CA GLU A 145 1.65 33.71 33.92
C GLU A 145 0.73 34.56 34.81
N GLN A 146 -0.58 34.31 34.80
CA GLN A 146 -1.51 34.98 35.73
C GLN A 146 -1.15 34.71 37.20
N HIS A 147 -0.79 33.47 37.55
CA HIS A 147 -0.34 33.15 38.90
C HIS A 147 0.96 33.86 39.26
N LYS A 148 1.94 33.93 38.34
CA LYS A 148 3.18 34.68 38.57
C LYS A 148 2.91 36.15 38.87
N GLU A 149 2.02 36.79 38.11
CA GLU A 149 1.61 38.17 38.37
C GLU A 149 0.96 38.33 39.75
N LEU A 150 0.06 37.41 40.14
CA LEU A 150 -0.59 37.44 41.45
C LEU A 150 0.44 37.29 42.57
N TYR A 151 1.38 36.36 42.44
CA TYR A 151 2.48 36.18 43.39
C TYR A 151 3.32 37.45 43.52
N GLN A 152 3.67 38.08 42.40
CA GLN A 152 4.47 39.30 42.41
C GLN A 152 3.72 40.48 43.06
N ARG A 153 2.41 40.61 42.83
CA ARG A 153 1.57 41.60 43.53
C ARG A 153 1.52 41.34 45.03
N MET A 154 1.37 40.08 45.44
CA MET A 154 1.37 39.70 46.86
C MET A 154 2.72 39.98 47.53
N GLU A 155 3.82 39.62 46.87
CA GLU A 155 5.17 39.90 47.35
C GLU A 155 5.41 41.41 47.50
N ASN A 156 4.98 42.22 46.52
CA ASN A 156 5.07 43.68 46.62
C ASN A 156 4.25 44.24 47.79
N ARG A 157 3.05 43.71 48.04
CA ARG A 157 2.23 44.11 49.20
C ARG A 157 2.92 43.78 50.53
N VAL A 158 3.53 42.60 50.64
CA VAL A 158 4.32 42.20 51.82
C VAL A 158 5.50 43.16 52.03
N LYS A 159 6.30 43.40 50.98
CA LYS A 159 7.43 44.35 51.04
C LYS A 159 6.99 45.74 51.48
N VAL A 160 5.87 46.25 50.97
CA VAL A 160 5.32 47.56 51.39
C VAL A 160 4.85 47.53 52.85
N ALA A 161 4.19 46.46 53.28
CA ALA A 161 3.76 46.29 54.67
C ALA A 161 4.97 46.27 55.63
N ASP A 162 6.05 45.56 55.26
CA ASP A 162 7.29 45.50 56.04
C ASP A 162 7.94 46.89 56.15
N VAL A 163 8.10 47.60 55.02
CA VAL A 163 8.69 48.95 55.00
C VAL A 163 7.85 49.94 55.79
N THR A 164 6.52 49.91 55.64
CA THR A 164 5.62 50.83 56.37
C THR A 164 5.58 50.51 57.87
N GLY A 165 5.64 49.23 58.26
CA GLY A 165 5.76 48.80 59.66
C GLY A 165 7.06 49.30 60.30
N VAL A 166 8.20 49.12 59.61
CA VAL A 166 9.49 49.67 60.05
C VAL A 166 9.44 51.20 60.15
N THR A 167 8.88 51.87 59.14
CA THR A 167 8.77 53.34 59.14
C THR A 167 7.92 53.85 60.30
N ARG A 168 6.78 53.20 60.59
CA ARG A 168 5.92 53.54 61.73
C ARG A 168 6.61 53.36 63.07
N THR A 169 7.34 52.24 63.25
CA THR A 169 8.07 51.98 64.51
C THR A 169 9.20 52.99 64.72
N VAL A 170 9.95 53.35 63.67
CA VAL A 170 10.98 54.40 63.71
C VAL A 170 10.35 55.76 64.06
N ALA A 171 9.24 56.13 63.42
CA ALA A 171 8.54 57.39 63.70
C ALA A 171 7.98 57.44 65.13
N MET A 172 7.49 56.32 65.67
CA MET A 172 7.04 56.21 67.06
C MET A 172 8.22 56.36 68.03
N ARG A 173 9.36 55.69 67.79
CA ARG A 173 10.58 55.86 68.61
C ARG A 173 11.06 57.31 68.62
N LYS A 174 11.07 57.98 67.46
CA LYS A 174 11.46 59.39 67.35
C LYS A 174 10.51 60.31 68.15
N ARG A 175 9.19 60.10 68.05
CA ARG A 175 8.20 60.85 68.85
C ARG A 175 8.41 60.63 70.36
N ASN A 176 8.60 59.38 70.79
CA ASN A 176 8.85 59.08 72.20
C ASN A 176 10.16 59.72 72.70
N ALA A 177 11.24 59.69 71.91
CA ALA A 177 12.48 60.36 72.28
C ALA A 177 12.30 61.88 72.46
N LEU A 178 11.50 62.51 71.59
CA LEU A 178 11.18 63.94 71.70
C LEU A 178 10.32 64.25 72.94
N THR A 179 9.30 63.44 73.24
CA THR A 179 8.48 63.64 74.44
C THR A 179 9.29 63.47 75.72
N TRP A 180 10.19 62.48 75.78
CA TRP A 180 11.11 62.30 76.89
C TRP A 180 12.09 63.48 77.01
N ALA A 181 12.63 63.98 75.90
CA ALA A 181 13.49 65.17 75.92
C ALA A 181 12.75 66.43 76.41
N ASP A 182 11.50 66.64 76.00
CA ASP A 182 10.65 67.74 76.48
C ASP A 182 10.27 67.60 77.95
N ALA A 183 9.99 66.39 78.43
CA ALA A 183 9.76 66.12 79.84
C ALA A 183 11.02 66.42 80.66
N GLY A 184 12.21 66.01 80.18
CA GLY A 184 13.49 66.34 80.79
C GLY A 184 13.75 67.85 80.83
N ARG A 185 13.49 68.58 79.74
CA ARG A 185 13.59 70.06 79.70
C ARG A 185 12.64 70.73 80.70
N ARG A 186 11.39 70.28 80.78
CA ARG A 186 10.41 70.80 81.74
C ARG A 186 10.83 70.52 83.17
N CYS A 187 11.28 69.32 83.49
CA CYS A 187 11.81 68.97 84.81
C CYS A 187 13.00 69.85 85.19
N ASN A 188 13.97 70.03 84.28
CA ASN A 188 15.13 70.88 84.50
C ASN A 188 14.74 72.36 84.71
N SER A 189 13.70 72.85 84.03
CA SER A 189 13.19 74.22 84.24
C SER A 189 12.45 74.40 85.57
N VAL A 190 11.78 73.35 86.08
CA VAL A 190 11.14 73.35 87.41
C VAL A 190 12.20 73.27 88.52
N CYS A 191 13.26 72.47 88.33
CA CYS A 191 14.38 72.38 89.26
C CYS A 191 15.29 73.63 89.29
N LYS A 192 15.16 74.54 88.31
CA LYS A 192 15.90 75.81 88.26
C LYS A 192 15.13 77.02 88.83
N ARG A 193 13.94 76.84 89.41
CA ARG A 193 13.29 77.91 90.20
C ARG A 193 14.09 78.12 91.50
N PRO A 194 14.61 79.33 91.77
CA PRO A 194 15.24 79.62 93.04
C PRO A 194 14.15 79.69 94.12
N GLY A 195 14.12 78.71 95.04
CA GLY A 195 13.24 78.78 96.21
C GLY A 195 12.72 77.46 96.80
N LEU A 196 12.95 76.29 96.20
CA LEU A 196 12.50 75.01 96.77
C LEU A 196 13.66 74.02 96.95
N HIS A 197 14.32 74.10 98.10
CA HIS A 197 15.06 72.96 98.64
C HIS A 197 14.06 71.92 99.15
N GLY A 198 13.99 70.76 98.50
CA GLY A 198 13.17 69.67 99.04
C GLY A 198 13.03 68.45 98.12
N ARG A 199 13.91 67.47 98.35
CA ARG A 199 13.81 66.04 97.98
C ARG A 199 13.97 65.69 96.49
N TYR A 200 15.18 65.23 96.18
CA TYR A 200 15.49 64.45 94.99
C TYR A 200 14.67 63.16 94.96
N TRP A 201 13.92 62.95 93.88
CA TRP A 201 13.53 61.62 93.40
C TRP A 201 14.18 61.44 92.04
N TYR A 202 15.23 60.62 91.97
CA TYR A 202 15.67 60.05 90.71
C TYR A 202 14.61 59.04 90.26
N PRO A 203 14.06 59.12 89.04
CA PRO A 203 13.42 57.97 88.46
C PRO A 203 14.52 56.99 88.04
N VAL A 204 14.58 55.87 88.74
CA VAL A 204 15.33 54.67 88.34
C VAL A 204 14.90 54.30 86.91
N PRO A 205 15.82 53.95 85.99
CA PRO A 205 15.44 53.41 84.71
C PRO A 205 14.71 52.09 84.97
N ILE A 206 13.43 52.03 84.63
CA ILE A 206 12.74 50.74 84.53
C ILE A 206 13.32 50.09 83.26
N ASP A 207 14.15 49.08 83.47
CA ASP A 207 14.48 48.10 82.44
C ASP A 207 13.17 47.47 81.95
N LEU A 208 12.64 48.02 80.85
CA LEU A 208 11.60 47.36 80.09
C LEU A 208 12.26 46.16 79.42
N HIS A 209 12.05 45.01 80.07
CA HIS A 209 12.22 43.67 79.54
C HIS A 209 12.13 43.65 78.00
N THR A 210 13.22 43.23 77.38
CA THR A 210 13.23 42.58 76.08
C THR A 210 12.12 41.53 76.04
N PRO A 211 11.19 41.55 75.07
CA PRO A 211 10.42 40.37 74.76
C PRO A 211 11.41 39.34 74.21
N ARG A 212 11.60 38.24 74.96
CA ARG A 212 12.13 37.00 74.38
C ARG A 212 11.24 36.65 73.19
N LEU A 213 11.82 36.64 72.00
CA LEU A 213 11.28 35.89 70.88
C LEU A 213 11.21 34.43 71.32
N GLY A 214 10.00 33.98 71.66
CA GLY A 214 9.69 32.56 71.72
C GLY A 214 9.79 32.03 70.30
N VAL A 215 10.83 31.27 70.05
CA VAL A 215 10.89 30.31 68.95
C VAL A 215 9.93 29.18 69.31
N ASN A 216 8.89 29.02 68.50
CA ASN A 216 8.29 27.74 68.09
C ASN A 216 7.45 28.00 66.85
#